data_AF-A0A954JHD8-F1
#
_entry.id   AF-A0A954JHD8-F1
#
_cell.length_a   1.000
_cell.length_b   1.000
_cell.length_c   1.000
_cell.angle_alpha   90.00
_cell.angle_beta   90.00
_cell.angle_gamma   90.00
#
_symmetry.space_group_name_H-M   'P 1'
#
loop_
_entity.id
_entity.type
_entity.pdbx_description
1 polymer ?
#
loop_
_entity_poly.entity_id
_entity_poly.type
_entity_poly.pdbx_seq_one_letter_code
_entity_poly.pdbx_strand_id
1 'polypeptide(L)' 'MSSNEIGRRYLDAVVLMLTQDSVGTGILIGNSGYILTAEHVVAGATELEIVYNFKVGTGEYQPITGI' A
#
# COMPACT_ATOMS: atom_id res chain seq x y z
N MET A 1 21.45 8.12 7.89
CA MET A 1 20.57 7.65 6.80
C MET A 1 19.95 8.87 6.16
N SER A 2 20.13 9.05 4.86
CA SER A 2 19.53 10.14 4.10
C SER A 2 18.05 9.87 3.80
N SER A 3 17.27 10.90 3.51
CA SER A 3 15.86 10.75 3.11
C SER A 3 15.70 9.81 1.90
N ASN A 4 16.68 9.79 0.98
CA ASN A 4 16.68 8.89 -0.17
C ASN A 4 16.89 7.43 0.23
N GLU A 5 17.73 7.16 1.23
CA GLU A 5 17.96 5.81 1.77
C GLU A 5 16.73 5.30 2.53
N ILE A 6 16.07 6.18 3.29
CA ILE A 6 14.80 5.87 3.96
C ILE A 6 13.74 5.54 2.91
N GLY A 7 13.60 6.38 1.88
CA GLY A 7 12.63 6.17 0.81
C GLY A 7 12.82 4.82 0.12
N ARG A 8 14.04 4.51 -0.33
CA ARG A 8 14.37 3.22 -0.96
C ARG A 8 14.07 2.00 -0.09
N ARG A 9 14.15 2.13 1.23
CA ARG A 9 13.99 1.01 2.16
C ARG A 9 12.53 0.75 2.52
N TYR A 10 11.70 1.78 2.56
CA TYR A 10 10.36 1.69 3.16
C TYR A 10 9.21 2.03 2.22
N LEU A 11 9.44 2.72 1.09
CA LEU A 11 8.34 3.13 0.19
C LEU A 11 7.61 1.95 -0.45
N ASP A 12 8.29 0.81 -0.66
CA ASP A 12 7.67 -0.40 -1.19
C ASP A 12 6.64 -1.02 -0.23
N ALA A 13 6.68 -0.66 1.06
CA ALA A 13 5.69 -1.09 2.05
C ALA A 13 4.46 -0.16 2.12
N VAL A 14 4.49 1.00 1.44
CA VAL A 14 3.38 1.94 1.39
C VAL A 14 2.46 1.56 0.23
N VAL A 15 1.18 1.41 0.51
CA VAL A 15 0.16 1.06 -0.46
C VAL A 15 -0.85 2.19 -0.62
N LEU A 16 -1.41 2.33 -1.80
CA LEU A 16 -2.52 3.22 -2.06
C LEU A 16 -3.83 2.49 -1.79
N MET A 17 -4.76 3.17 -1.12
CA MET A 17 -6.07 2.64 -0.76
C MET A 17 -7.13 3.51 -1.41
N LEU A 18 -8.01 2.87 -2.17
CA LEU A 18 -9.07 3.50 -2.93
C LEU A 18 -10.41 2.94 -2.45
N THR A 19 -11.30 3.81 -2.04
CA THR A 19 -12.70 3.47 -1.75
C THR A 19 -13.61 4.30 -2.66
N GLN A 20 -14.91 4.04 -2.58
CA GLN A 20 -15.91 4.77 -3.36
C GLN A 20 -15.90 6.29 -3.08
N ASP A 21 -15.59 6.67 -1.84
CA ASP A 21 -15.70 8.05 -1.36
C ASP A 21 -14.37 8.66 -0.89
N SER A 22 -13.28 7.89 -0.82
CA SER A 22 -12.01 8.32 -0.23
C SER A 22 -10.78 7.70 -0.89
N VAL A 23 -9.67 8.43 -0.80
CA VAL A 23 -8.34 7.97 -1.22
C VAL A 23 -7.39 8.18 -0.05
N GLY A 24 -6.65 7.14 0.31
CA GLY A 24 -5.68 7.19 1.39
C GLY A 24 -4.48 6.29 1.16
N THR A 25 -3.67 6.14 2.21
CA THR A 25 -2.50 5.27 2.18
C THR A 25 -2.53 4.31 3.35
N GLY A 26 -1.95 3.14 3.12
CA GLY A 26 -1.71 2.14 4.16
C GLY A 26 -0.25 1.74 4.19
N ILE A 27 0.15 1.07 5.27
CA ILE A 27 1.47 0.46 5.41
C ILE A 27 1.30 -1.04 5.63
N LEU A 28 2.00 -1.85 4.85
CA LEU A 28 2.01 -3.30 4.99
C LEU A 28 2.78 -3.71 6.27
N ILE A 29 2.14 -4.54 7.11
CA ILE A 29 2.68 -4.99 8.40
C ILE A 29 2.98 -6.48 8.35
N GLY A 30 4.28 -6.81 8.46
CA GLY A 30 4.77 -8.19 8.39
C GLY A 30 4.59 -8.80 7.00
N ASN A 31 4.70 -10.14 6.91
CA ASN A 31 4.64 -10.86 5.64
C ASN A 31 3.28 -11.54 5.38
N SER A 32 2.30 -11.31 6.26
CA SER A 32 0.98 -11.95 6.19
C SER A 32 -0.06 -11.13 5.42
N GLY A 33 0.31 -9.99 4.85
CA GLY A 33 -0.58 -9.14 4.06
C GLY A 33 -1.50 -8.21 4.87
N TYR A 34 -1.23 -8.00 6.16
CA TYR A 34 -1.97 -7.01 6.95
C TYR A 34 -1.57 -5.59 6.56
N ILE A 35 -2.55 -4.67 6.54
CA ILE A 35 -2.32 -3.25 6.24
C ILE A 35 -2.83 -2.40 7.40
N LEU A 36 -1.99 -1.48 7.87
CA LEU A 36 -2.36 -0.43 8.80
C LEU A 36 -2.77 0.82 8.01
N THR A 37 -3.96 1.35 8.26
CA THR A 37 -4.50 2.55 7.61
C THR A 37 -5.30 3.39 8.60
N ALA A 38 -5.64 4.62 8.21
CA ALA A 38 -6.51 5.47 9.00
C ALA A 38 -7.97 5.05 8.83
N GLU A 39 -8.73 5.06 9.93
CA GLU A 39 -10.14 4.62 9.94
C GLU A 39 -11.00 5.41 8.94
N HIS A 40 -10.84 6.73 8.86
CA HIS A 40 -11.59 7.59 7.94
C HIS A 40 -11.34 7.31 6.44
N VAL A 41 -10.32 6.52 6.09
CA VAL A 41 -10.08 6.08 4.70
C VAL A 41 -11.02 4.94 4.33
N VAL A 42 -11.35 4.08 5.30
CA VAL A 42 -12.14 2.84 5.09
C VAL A 42 -13.53 2.90 5.72
N ALA A 43 -13.82 3.90 6.55
CA ALA A 43 -15.09 4.05 7.25
C ALA A 43 -16.27 4.11 6.26
N GLY A 44 -17.19 3.15 6.38
CA GLY A 44 -18.38 3.08 5.52
C GLY A 44 -18.12 2.54 4.11
N ALA A 45 -16.88 2.21 3.74
CA ALA A 45 -16.57 1.63 2.45
C ALA A 45 -17.16 0.22 2.32
N THR A 46 -17.89 -0.02 1.23
CA THR A 46 -18.39 -1.36 0.89
C THR A 46 -17.43 -2.14 0.01
N GLU A 47 -16.53 -1.43 -0.67
CA GLU A 47 -15.47 -1.94 -1.52
C GLU A 47 -14.18 -1.19 -1.23
N LEU A 48 -13.06 -1.91 -1.29
CA LEU A 48 -11.73 -1.37 -1.08
C LEU A 48 -10.82 -1.92 -2.17
N GLU A 49 -10.21 -1.03 -2.95
CA GLU A 49 -9.17 -1.38 -3.90
C GLU A 49 -7.81 -1.00 -3.32
N ILE A 50 -6.87 -1.95 -3.31
CA ILE A 50 -5.51 -1.73 -2.84
C ILE A 50 -4.58 -1.78 -4.05
N VAL A 51 -3.89 -0.67 -4.29
CA VAL A 51 -2.90 -0.53 -5.37
C VAL A 51 -1.52 -0.47 -4.75
N TYR A 52 -0.68 -1.44 -5.08
CA TYR A 52 0.70 -1.49 -4.61
C TYR A 52 1.61 -2.05 -5.69
N ASN A 53 2.87 -1.59 -5.63
CA ASN A 53 3.93 -2.12 -6.44
C ASN A 53 4.67 -3.17 -5.63
N PHE A 54 4.67 -4.41 -6.11
CA PHE A 54 5.48 -5.49 -5.55
C PHE A 54 6.59 -5.80 -6.55
N LYS A 55 7.77 -6.12 -6.01
CA LYS A 55 8.89 -6.55 -6.81
C LYS A 55 8.71 -8.04 -7.15
N VAL A 56 8.44 -8.35 -8.41
CA VAL A 56 8.31 -9.72 -8.89
C VAL A 56 9.68 -10.20 -9.36
N GLY A 57 10.31 -11.12 -8.64
CA GLY A 57 11.60 -11.67 -9.03
C GLY A 57 12.71 -10.62 -9.23
N THR A 58 13.48 -10.73 -10.32
CA THR A 58 14.80 -10.10 -10.53
C THR A 58 14.82 -8.57 -10.68
N GLY A 59 13.72 -7.83 -10.52
CA GLY A 59 13.86 -6.36 -10.57
C GLY A 59 12.62 -5.54 -10.87
N GLU A 60 11.59 -6.13 -11.46
CA GLU A 60 10.49 -5.35 -12.00
C GLU A 60 9.38 -5.15 -10.96
N TYR A 61 8.97 -3.89 -10.80
CA TYR A 61 7.79 -3.51 -10.03
C TYR A 61 6.59 -3.64 -10.96
N GLN A 62 5.62 -4.47 -10.57
CA GLN A 62 4.34 -4.54 -11.26
C GLN A 62 3.23 -4.04 -10.33
N PRO A 63 2.27 -3.25 -10.83
CA PRO A 63 1.10 -2.89 -10.06
C PRO A 63 0.21 -4.15 -9.90
N ILE A 64 -0.14 -4.51 -8.66
CA ILE A 64 -1.25 -5.42 -8.38
C ILE A 64 -2.44 -4.59 -7.95
N THR A 65 -3.58 -4.89 -8.55
CA THR A 65 -4.89 -4.55 -8.00
C THR A 65 -5.41 -5.77 -7.25
N GLY A 66 -5.46 -5.68 -5.92
CA GLY A 66 -6.13 -6.67 -5.07
C GLY A 66 -7.54 -6.18 -4.73
N ILE A 67 -8.52 -7.10 -4.80
CA ILE A 67 -9.89 -6.91 -4.29
C ILE A 67 -9.95 -7.41 -2.85
#